data_AF-A0A4Q3F9G0-F1
#
_entry.id   AF-A0A4Q3F9G0-F1
#
_cell.length_a   1.000
_cell.length_b   1.000
_cell.length_c   1.000
_cell.angle_alpha   90.00
_cell.angle_beta   90.00
_cell.angle_gamma   90.00
#
_symmetry.space_group_name_H-M   'P 1'
#
loop_
_entity.id
_entity.type
_entity.pdbx_description
1 polymer ?
#
loop_
_entity_poly.entity_id
_entity_poly.type
_entity_poly.pdbx_seq_one_letter_code
_entity_poly.pdbx_strand_id
1 'polypeptide(L)'
;AEMTVLLGGMRVLGTNHGGTKHGVFTDRVGALTSDFFVNLTDMTCTWVPAANGLYEIRDRRTGAVKWTASRVDLVFGSNSVLRAYAEVYAQDDNARKFVDDFVAAWAKVMNADRADLA
;
A
#
# COMPACT_ATOMS: atom_id res chain seq x y z
N ALA A 1 -1.65 12.01 -4.36
CA ALA A 1 -0.66 11.11 -4.99
C ALA A 1 0.52 10.81 -4.06
N GLU A 2 1.27 11.81 -3.56
CA GLU A 2 2.47 11.58 -2.71
C GLU A 2 2.21 10.70 -1.47
N MET A 3 1.14 10.98 -0.71
CA MET A 3 0.77 10.16 0.45
C MET A 3 0.45 8.71 0.06
N THR A 4 -0.24 8.51 -1.07
CA THR A 4 -0.59 7.18 -1.59
C THR A 4 0.65 6.36 -1.90
N VAL A 5 1.55 6.91 -2.73
CA VAL A 5 2.76 6.20 -3.16
C VAL A 5 3.67 5.89 -1.97
N LEU A 6 3.84 6.86 -1.05
CA LEU A 6 4.67 6.69 0.12
C LEU A 6 4.14 5.58 1.03
N LEU A 7 2.83 5.57 1.31
CA LEU A 7 2.23 4.53 2.15
C LEU A 7 2.35 3.14 1.52
N GLY A 8 2.03 3.01 0.23
CA GLY A 8 2.14 1.73 -0.48
C GLY A 8 3.57 1.19 -0.46
N GLY A 9 4.56 2.04 -0.72
CA GLY A 9 5.97 1.67 -0.65
C GLY A 9 6.45 1.32 0.75
N MET A 10 6.08 2.11 1.76
CA MET A 10 6.46 1.84 3.16
C MET A 10 5.90 0.49 3.66
N ARG A 11 4.68 0.12 3.24
CA ARG A 11 4.10 -1.19 3.57
C ARG A 11 4.92 -2.35 3.01
N VAL A 12 5.27 -2.31 1.73
CA VAL A 12 6.05 -3.40 1.11
C VAL A 12 7.51 -3.45 1.59
N LEU A 13 8.06 -2.32 2.03
CA LEU A 13 9.37 -2.24 2.66
C LEU A 13 9.39 -2.74 4.11
N GLY A 14 8.23 -3.05 4.70
CA GLY A 14 8.13 -3.62 6.03
C GLY A 14 8.40 -2.63 7.16
N THR A 15 8.14 -1.33 6.96
CA THR A 15 8.41 -0.27 7.96
C THR A 15 7.31 -0.14 9.02
N ASN A 16 6.53 -1.19 9.25
CA ASN A 16 5.41 -1.17 10.18
C ASN A 16 5.89 -1.24 11.63
N HIS A 17 5.20 -0.52 12.51
CA HIS A 17 5.48 -0.57 13.95
C HIS A 17 5.35 -2.00 14.49
N GLY A 18 6.27 -2.39 15.37
CA GLY A 18 6.29 -3.70 16.02
C GLY A 18 6.42 -4.90 15.07
N GLY A 19 6.83 -4.68 13.81
CA GLY A 19 6.90 -5.75 12.80
C GLY A 19 5.53 -6.30 12.38
N THR A 20 4.45 -5.54 12.58
CA THR A 20 3.09 -5.96 12.23
C THR A 20 2.94 -6.16 10.72
N LYS A 21 2.15 -7.18 10.33
CA LYS A 21 1.93 -7.56 8.92
C LYS A 21 0.72 -6.88 8.28
N HIS A 22 0.05 -5.98 8.98
CA HIS A 22 -1.15 -5.31 8.48
C HIS A 22 -0.80 -4.43 7.27
N GLY A 23 -1.51 -4.61 6.16
CA GLY A 23 -1.27 -3.85 4.94
C GLY A 23 -0.03 -4.28 4.16
N VAL A 24 0.73 -5.30 4.61
CA VAL A 24 1.93 -5.78 3.89
C VAL A 24 1.48 -6.77 2.82
N PHE A 25 0.91 -6.27 1.73
CA PHE A 25 0.39 -7.10 0.64
C PHE A 25 1.48 -7.45 -0.37
N THR A 26 2.49 -8.20 0.07
CA THR A 26 3.57 -8.69 -0.80
C THR A 26 4.21 -9.93 -0.17
N ASP A 27 4.71 -10.82 -1.03
CA ASP A 27 5.55 -11.95 -0.64
C ASP A 27 7.06 -11.59 -0.69
N ARG A 28 7.40 -10.38 -1.13
CA ARG A 28 8.77 -9.90 -1.37
C ARG A 28 9.10 -8.70 -0.48
N VAL A 29 8.85 -8.83 0.83
CA VAL A 29 9.07 -7.76 1.80
C VAL A 29 10.52 -7.23 1.71
N GLY A 30 10.67 -5.91 1.65
CA GLY A 30 11.94 -5.22 1.47
C GLY A 30 12.28 -4.86 0.02
N ALA A 31 11.55 -5.41 -0.96
CA ALA A 31 11.60 -4.94 -2.33
C ALA A 31 10.63 -3.77 -2.53
N LEU A 32 11.09 -2.69 -3.19
CA LEU A 32 10.23 -1.57 -3.55
C LEU A 32 9.42 -1.91 -4.81
N THR A 33 8.17 -2.33 -4.61
CA THR A 33 7.25 -2.77 -5.67
C THR A 33 5.86 -2.18 -5.48
N SER A 34 5.04 -2.16 -6.54
CA SER A 34 3.64 -1.72 -6.48
C SER A 34 2.68 -2.80 -5.94
N ASP A 35 3.20 -3.90 -5.37
CA ASP A 35 2.44 -5.07 -4.93
C ASP A 35 1.30 -4.70 -3.96
N PHE A 36 1.50 -3.66 -3.12
CA PHE A 36 0.44 -3.14 -2.25
C PHE A 36 -0.83 -2.79 -3.04
N PHE A 37 -0.70 -2.04 -4.13
CA PHE A 37 -1.85 -1.59 -4.92
C PHE A 37 -2.44 -2.72 -5.73
N VAL A 38 -1.59 -3.53 -6.37
CA VAL A 38 -2.02 -4.69 -7.18
C VAL A 38 -2.89 -5.62 -6.34
N ASN A 39 -2.42 -6.02 -5.16
CA ASN A 39 -3.15 -6.91 -4.27
C ASN A 39 -4.36 -6.25 -3.59
N LEU A 40 -4.32 -4.94 -3.36
CA LEU A 40 -5.46 -4.20 -2.81
C LEU A 40 -6.62 -4.11 -3.82
N THR A 41 -6.32 -3.92 -5.10
CA THR A 41 -7.32 -3.82 -6.18
C THR A 41 -7.74 -5.17 -6.74
N ASP A 42 -7.14 -6.26 -6.28
CA ASP A 42 -7.43 -7.62 -6.72
C ASP A 42 -8.86 -8.05 -6.32
N MET A 43 -9.72 -8.17 -7.33
CA MET A 43 -11.12 -8.56 -7.14
C MET A 43 -11.32 -10.05 -6.87
N THR A 44 -10.27 -10.87 -6.93
CA THR A 44 -10.32 -12.26 -6.45
C THR A 44 -10.37 -12.33 -4.93
N CYS A 45 -10.07 -11.23 -4.24
CA CYS A 45 -10.15 -11.13 -2.80
C CYS A 45 -11.48 -10.52 -2.32
N THR A 46 -11.84 -10.80 -1.08
CA THR A 46 -12.92 -10.16 -0.32
C THR A 46 -12.40 -9.66 1.02
N TRP A 47 -12.98 -8.56 1.50
CA TRP A 47 -12.58 -7.95 2.77
C TRP A 47 -13.63 -8.26 3.83
N VAL A 48 -13.21 -8.94 4.89
CA VAL A 48 -14.10 -9.35 5.99
C VAL A 48 -13.65 -8.64 7.26
N PRO A 49 -14.55 -7.93 7.97
CA PRO A 49 -14.21 -7.32 9.25
C PRO A 49 -13.76 -8.38 10.27
N ALA A 50 -12.69 -8.09 10.99
CA ALA A 50 -12.17 -8.88 12.09
C ALA A 50 -12.24 -8.07 13.41
N ALA A 51 -11.72 -8.63 14.49
CA ALA A 51 -11.68 -7.94 15.78
C ALA A 51 -10.76 -6.70 15.75
N ASN A 52 -10.97 -5.78 16.69
CA ASN A 52 -10.10 -4.62 16.95
C ASN A 52 -9.91 -3.66 15.75
N GLY A 53 -10.91 -3.56 14.88
CA GLY A 53 -10.86 -2.67 13.71
C GLY A 53 -9.93 -3.14 12.59
N LEU A 54 -9.50 -4.41 12.65
CA LEU A 54 -8.78 -5.09 11.59
C LEU A 54 -9.75 -5.72 10.60
N TYR A 55 -9.20 -6.09 9.45
CA TYR A 55 -9.88 -6.79 8.37
C TYR A 55 -9.00 -7.92 7.88
N GLU A 56 -9.64 -8.99 7.46
CA GLU A 56 -9.01 -10.07 6.74
C GLU A 56 -9.31 -9.93 5.25
N ILE A 57 -8.26 -10.04 4.44
CA ILE A 57 -8.38 -10.16 3.00
C ILE A 57 -8.37 -11.64 2.69
N ARG A 58 -9.50 -12.17 2.24
CA ARG A 58 -9.70 -13.60 1.98
C ARG A 58 -9.82 -13.85 0.50
N ASP A 59 -9.31 -14.98 0.03
CA ASP A 59 -9.59 -15.47 -1.32
C ASP A 59 -11.10 -15.76 -1.45
N ARG A 60 -11.74 -15.18 -2.46
CA ARG A 60 -13.20 -15.22 -2.63
C ARG A 60 -13.74 -16.63 -2.86
N ARG A 61 -12.94 -17.52 -3.44
CA ARG A 61 -13.35 -18.88 -3.81
C ARG A 61 -13.21 -19.86 -2.65
N THR A 62 -12.11 -19.77 -1.92
CA THR A 62 -11.71 -20.72 -0.88
C THR A 62 -12.01 -20.22 0.54
N GLY A 63 -12.16 -18.91 0.72
CA GLY A 63 -12.30 -18.27 2.02
C GLY A 63 -11.01 -18.22 2.85
N ALA A 64 -9.88 -18.68 2.30
CA ALA A 64 -8.58 -18.67 2.97
C ALA A 64 -8.09 -17.23 3.19
N VAL A 65 -7.57 -16.95 4.38
CA VAL A 65 -6.99 -15.63 4.71
C VAL A 65 -5.67 -15.48 3.97
N LYS A 66 -5.59 -14.49 3.08
CA LYS A 66 -4.38 -14.12 2.34
C LYS A 66 -3.59 -13.06 3.09
N TRP A 67 -4.28 -12.00 3.54
CA TRP A 67 -3.65 -10.87 4.23
C TRP A 67 -4.51 -10.36 5.39
N THR A 68 -3.91 -9.52 6.23
CA THR A 68 -4.63 -8.71 7.22
C THR A 68 -4.38 -7.24 6.95
N ALA A 69 -5.35 -6.40 7.29
CA ALA A 69 -5.33 -4.98 6.98
C ALA A 69 -6.01 -4.16 8.09
N SER A 70 -5.59 -2.92 8.23
CA SER A 70 -6.27 -1.90 9.02
C SER A 70 -7.18 -1.06 8.12
N ARG A 71 -7.99 -0.18 8.74
CA ARG A 71 -8.77 0.82 8.01
C ARG A 71 -7.92 1.75 7.15
N VAL A 72 -6.69 2.04 7.58
CA VAL A 72 -5.76 2.91 6.85
C VAL A 72 -5.32 2.26 5.54
N ASP A 73 -5.24 0.93 5.49
CA ASP A 73 -4.83 0.22 4.28
C ASP A 73 -6.02 0.11 3.31
N LEU A 74 -7.21 -0.21 3.85
CA LEU A 74 -8.41 -0.43 3.04
C LEU A 74 -9.06 0.85 2.51
N VAL A 75 -8.76 2.02 3.10
CA VAL A 75 -9.29 3.32 2.60
C VAL A 75 -8.89 3.58 1.15
N PHE A 76 -7.74 3.06 0.72
CA PHE A 76 -7.24 3.18 -0.65
C PHE A 76 -8.05 2.38 -1.67
N GLY A 77 -8.86 1.40 -1.26
CA GLY A 77 -9.75 0.70 -2.19
C GLY A 77 -11.24 1.01 -1.97
N SER A 78 -11.59 1.82 -0.97
CA SER A 78 -12.99 2.19 -0.66
C SER A 78 -13.33 3.65 -0.98
N ASN A 79 -12.41 4.59 -0.74
CA ASN A 79 -12.61 5.99 -1.13
C ASN A 79 -12.38 6.13 -2.64
N SER A 80 -13.35 6.70 -3.36
CA SER A 80 -13.33 6.79 -4.83
C SER A 80 -12.08 7.51 -5.38
N VAL A 81 -11.64 8.59 -4.73
CA VAL A 81 -10.45 9.35 -5.17
C VAL A 81 -9.17 8.60 -4.86
N LEU A 82 -9.04 8.04 -3.66
CA LEU A 82 -7.86 7.25 -3.30
C LEU A 82 -7.75 5.97 -4.13
N ARG A 83 -8.89 5.35 -4.46
CA ARG A 83 -8.97 4.20 -5.35
C ARG A 83 -8.48 4.52 -6.74
N ALA A 84 -8.85 5.67 -7.30
CA ALA A 84 -8.32 6.10 -8.60
C ALA A 84 -6.78 6.20 -8.58
N TYR A 85 -6.19 6.72 -7.51
CA TYR A 85 -4.73 6.73 -7.37
C TYR A 85 -4.12 5.34 -7.20
N ALA A 86 -4.78 4.46 -6.42
CA ALA A 86 -4.33 3.08 -6.25
C ALA A 86 -4.35 2.31 -7.58
N GLU A 87 -5.40 2.49 -8.38
CA GLU A 87 -5.54 1.86 -9.69
C GLU A 87 -4.44 2.31 -10.65
N VAL A 88 -4.03 3.60 -10.65
CA VAL A 88 -2.88 4.06 -11.44
C VAL A 88 -1.61 3.27 -11.08
N TYR A 89 -1.25 3.15 -9.81
CA TYR A 89 -0.02 2.44 -9.43
C TYR A 89 -0.13 0.92 -9.54
N ALA A 90 -1.35 0.37 -9.63
CA ALA A 90 -1.59 -1.06 -9.84
C ALA A 90 -1.48 -1.49 -11.32
N GLN A 91 -1.40 -0.55 -12.27
CA GLN A 91 -1.28 -0.88 -13.69
C GLN A 91 0.07 -1.55 -14.01
N ASP A 92 0.05 -2.51 -14.94
CA ASP A 92 1.22 -3.30 -15.35
C ASP A 92 2.38 -2.46 -15.88
N ASP A 93 2.09 -1.31 -16.48
CA ASP A 93 3.07 -0.38 -17.07
C ASP A 93 3.62 0.66 -16.08
N ASN A 94 3.07 0.74 -14.85
CA ASN A 94 3.38 1.79 -13.89
C ASN A 94 4.38 1.38 -12.79
N ALA A 95 5.01 0.21 -12.90
CA ALA A 95 6.03 -0.22 -11.93
C ALA A 95 7.19 0.78 -11.81
N ARG A 96 7.71 1.29 -12.93
CA ARG A 96 8.79 2.29 -12.93
C ARG A 96 8.31 3.63 -12.38
N LYS A 97 7.12 4.09 -12.81
CA LYS A 97 6.49 5.30 -12.30
C LYS A 97 6.32 5.26 -10.78
N PHE A 98 5.88 4.13 -10.24
CA PHE A 98 5.75 3.92 -8.81
C PHE A 98 7.07 4.15 -8.07
N VAL A 99 8.17 3.57 -8.55
CA VAL A 99 9.50 3.74 -7.94
C VAL A 99 9.96 5.20 -8.00
N ASP A 100 9.84 5.84 -9.17
CA ASP A 100 10.28 7.23 -9.35
C ASP A 100 9.47 8.19 -8.46
N ASP A 101 8.15 8.03 -8.41
CA ASP A 101 7.26 8.82 -7.56
C ASP A 101 7.51 8.56 -6.07
N PHE A 102 7.82 7.32 -5.68
CA PHE A 102 8.16 6.96 -4.29
C PHE A 102 9.44 7.66 -3.86
N VAL A 103 10.50 7.59 -4.67
CA VAL A 103 11.80 8.22 -4.38
C VAL A 103 11.64 9.74 -4.28
N ALA A 104 10.87 10.35 -5.17
CA ALA A 104 10.59 11.79 -5.13
C ALA A 104 9.86 12.19 -3.84
N ALA A 105 8.82 11.45 -3.46
CA ALA A 105 8.07 11.70 -2.23
C ALA A 105 8.94 11.49 -0.98
N TRP A 106 9.78 10.44 -0.96
CA TRP A 106 10.71 10.17 0.13
C TRP A 106 11.74 11.30 0.28
N ALA A 107 12.39 11.71 -0.81
CA ALA A 107 13.38 12.79 -0.80
C ALA A 107 12.76 14.11 -0.33
N LYS A 108 11.51 14.38 -0.71
CA LYS A 108 10.75 15.55 -0.23
C LYS A 108 10.56 15.52 1.29
N VAL A 109 10.18 14.38 1.87
CA VAL A 109 10.04 14.23 3.33
C VAL A 109 11.38 14.39 4.03
N MET A 110 12.45 13.80 3.48
CA MET A 110 13.79 13.88 4.07
C MET A 110 14.40 15.28 4.05
N ASN A 111 13.95 16.15 3.14
CA ASN A 111 14.43 17.54 3.03
C ASN A 111 13.44 18.58 3.59
N ALA A 112 12.38 18.16 4.28
CA ALA A 112 11.32 19.07 4.73
C ALA A 112 11.78 20.16 5.73
N ASP A 113 12.92 19.94 6.40
CA ASP A 113 13.54 20.86 7.37
C ASP A 113 14.79 21.58 6.82
N ARG A 114 15.18 21.31 5.57
CA ARG A 114 16.41 21.84 4.94
C ARG A 114 16.25 23.26 4.41
N ALA A 115 15.88 24.19 5.29
CA ALA A 115 15.79 25.62 4.97
C ALA A 115 17.14 26.25 4.60
N ASP A 116 18.25 25.57 4.91
CA ASP A 116 19.63 25.97 4.57
C ASP A 116 19.99 25.80 3.09
N LEU A 117 19.20 25.05 2.32
CA LEU A 117 19.43 24.77 0.89
C LEU A 117 18.57 25.63 -0.05
N ALA A 118 17.76 26.55 0.48
CA ALA A 118 16.79 27.36 -0.26
C ALA A 118 17.38 28.66 -0.85
#